data_AF-A0A1D6PQB2-F1
#
_entry.id   AF-A0A1D6PQB2-F1
#
_cell.length_a   1.000
_cell.length_b   1.000
_cell.length_c   1.000
_cell.angle_alpha   90.00
_cell.angle_beta   90.00
_cell.angle_gamma   90.00
#
_symmetry.space_group_name_H-M   'P 1'
#
loop_
_entity.id
_entity.type
_entity.pdbx_description
1 polymer ?
#
loop_
_entity_poly.entity_id
_entity_poly.type
_entity_poly.pdbx_seq_one_letter_code
_entity_poly.pdbx_strand_id
1 'polypeptide(L)'
;MADLETLATPAPASASTKKKKKHSKKHKAASDAPTNVTVDASLMGGSSYVAAAPVVGYFPSGYDPLTTAAGAESAPGTQLFRHEKHPTWVDLVVRSPGGGHDFVGRSYAGEAAVPQVCDYALGVLDKASGTLRIVPIAGKKILRLEPHLEVQHPAHSQHSEVASEAASAAGNDELKVQDLTMMYGAKTDRDKVCLRLGLLAFS
;
A
#
# COMPACT_ATOMS: atom_id res chain seq x y z
N MET A 1 -68.68 15.64 1.17
CA MET A 1 -69.46 16.61 1.94
C MET A 1 -68.55 17.13 3.04
N ALA A 2 -68.22 18.44 2.96
CA ALA A 2 -67.59 19.32 3.95
C ALA A 2 -66.16 18.97 4.45
N ASP A 3 -65.27 19.90 4.78
CA ASP A 3 -64.95 21.28 4.35
C ASP A 3 -63.64 21.67 5.09
N LEU A 4 -63.07 22.81 4.72
CA LEU A 4 -61.88 23.53 5.20
C LEU A 4 -61.50 23.46 6.70
N GLU A 5 -60.20 23.59 7.01
CA GLU A 5 -59.66 24.83 7.62
C GLU A 5 -58.13 25.01 7.53
N THR A 6 -57.76 26.26 7.28
CA THR A 6 -56.46 26.90 7.08
C THR A 6 -55.95 27.51 8.41
N LEU A 7 -54.64 27.64 8.63
CA LEU A 7 -53.94 28.81 9.25
C LEU A 7 -52.43 28.49 9.37
N ALA A 8 -51.53 29.12 8.62
CA ALA A 8 -50.94 30.46 8.77
C ALA A 8 -49.71 30.53 9.73
N THR A 9 -48.56 30.83 9.13
CA THR A 9 -47.31 31.33 9.74
C THR A 9 -47.56 32.65 10.50
N PRO A 10 -46.67 33.02 11.46
CA PRO A 10 -45.84 34.18 11.16
C PRO A 10 -44.38 34.07 11.65
N ALA A 11 -43.49 34.67 10.87
CA ALA A 11 -42.17 35.12 11.30
C ALA A 11 -42.28 36.31 12.28
N PRO A 12 -41.16 36.75 12.88
CA PRO A 12 -40.93 38.19 13.01
C PRO A 12 -39.61 38.65 12.39
N ALA A 13 -39.69 39.79 11.72
CA ALA A 13 -38.62 40.50 11.05
C ALA A 13 -37.88 41.48 12.00
N SER A 14 -36.56 41.59 11.77
CA SER A 14 -35.73 42.80 11.62
C SER A 14 -35.76 43.96 12.63
N ALA A 15 -34.55 44.28 13.14
CA ALA A 15 -33.78 45.54 12.92
C ALA A 15 -33.30 46.31 14.18
N SER A 16 -31.98 46.48 14.35
CA SER A 16 -31.29 47.79 14.15
C SER A 16 -29.81 47.83 14.66
N THR A 17 -28.92 48.05 13.69
CA THR A 17 -27.69 48.89 13.64
C THR A 17 -26.84 49.26 14.89
N LYS A 18 -25.52 49.04 14.78
CA LYS A 18 -24.46 50.04 15.12
C LYS A 18 -23.10 49.75 14.44
N LYS A 19 -22.55 50.78 13.78
CA LYS A 19 -21.26 50.87 13.06
C LYS A 19 -20.02 50.69 13.97
N LYS A 20 -18.94 50.07 13.46
CA LYS A 20 -17.58 50.68 13.47
C LYS A 20 -16.51 49.95 12.62
N LYS A 21 -15.82 50.77 11.81
CA LYS A 21 -14.41 50.78 11.37
C LYS A 21 -13.79 49.56 10.63
N LYS A 22 -13.88 49.66 9.30
CA LYS A 22 -12.79 49.68 8.28
C LYS A 22 -11.37 49.32 8.76
N HIS A 23 -10.85 48.19 8.27
CA HIS A 23 -9.50 48.09 7.70
C HIS A 23 -9.52 47.07 6.55
N SER A 24 -9.87 47.54 5.34
CA SER A 24 -9.72 46.76 4.10
C SER A 24 -8.24 46.67 3.80
N LYS A 25 -7.63 45.52 4.10
CA LYS A 25 -6.29 45.18 3.62
C LYS A 25 -6.43 44.87 2.13
N LYS A 26 -5.99 45.82 1.31
CA LYS A 26 -5.94 45.73 -0.15
C LYS A 26 -4.99 44.60 -0.53
N HIS A 27 -5.52 43.40 -0.74
CA HIS A 27 -4.78 42.36 -1.44
C HIS A 27 -4.67 42.81 -2.90
N LYS A 28 -3.42 43.10 -3.29
CA LYS A 28 -3.02 43.40 -4.65
C LYS A 28 -3.32 42.14 -5.45
N ALA A 29 -4.42 42.13 -6.20
CA ALA A 29 -4.70 41.10 -7.18
C ALA A 29 -3.57 41.17 -8.22
N ALA A 30 -2.63 40.22 -8.13
CA ALA A 30 -1.86 39.86 -9.29
C ALA A 30 -2.87 39.38 -10.34
N SER A 31 -2.83 40.00 -11.51
CA SER A 31 -3.70 39.66 -12.63
C SER A 31 -3.28 38.31 -13.21
N ASP A 32 -3.66 37.22 -12.57
CA ASP A 32 -3.67 35.92 -13.23
C ASP A 32 -4.97 35.86 -14.04
N ALA A 33 -4.84 36.10 -15.34
CA ALA A 33 -5.93 35.84 -16.28
C ALA A 33 -6.43 34.39 -16.08
N PRO A 34 -7.74 34.13 -16.15
CA PRO A 34 -8.26 32.78 -16.02
C PRO A 34 -7.63 31.91 -17.12
N THR A 35 -6.71 31.03 -16.72
CA THR A 35 -6.09 30.09 -17.64
C THR A 35 -7.12 29.00 -17.88
N ASN A 36 -7.81 29.06 -19.02
CA ASN A 36 -8.76 28.01 -19.40
C ASN A 36 -7.96 26.74 -19.67
N VAL A 37 -8.10 25.75 -18.77
CA VAL A 37 -7.47 24.44 -18.93
C VAL A 37 -8.48 23.48 -19.55
N THR A 38 -8.11 22.87 -20.67
CA THR A 38 -8.88 21.80 -21.29
C THR A 38 -8.55 20.48 -20.59
N VAL A 39 -9.56 19.75 -20.11
CA VAL A 39 -9.36 18.46 -19.45
C VAL A 39 -9.69 17.34 -20.43
N ASP A 40 -8.70 16.49 -20.72
CA ASP A 40 -8.85 15.26 -21.50
C ASP A 40 -8.84 14.06 -20.56
N ALA A 41 -10.03 13.48 -20.33
CA ALA A 41 -10.23 12.31 -19.49
C ALA A 41 -10.71 11.08 -20.29
N SER A 42 -10.42 11.04 -21.60
CA SER A 42 -10.86 9.98 -22.50
C SER A 42 -10.46 8.56 -22.05
N LEU A 43 -9.39 8.43 -21.25
CA LEU A 43 -8.88 7.16 -20.75
C LEU A 43 -9.56 6.65 -19.46
N MET A 44 -10.41 7.46 -18.80
CA MET A 44 -11.02 7.09 -17.51
C MET A 44 -12.19 6.09 -17.60
N GLY A 45 -12.72 5.82 -18.80
CA GLY A 45 -13.91 4.97 -18.99
C GLY A 45 -13.63 3.47 -19.18
N GLY A 46 -12.36 3.04 -19.20
CA GLY A 46 -11.97 1.65 -19.43
C GLY A 46 -11.90 0.80 -18.16
N SER A 47 -11.86 -0.53 -18.34
CA SER A 47 -11.54 -1.47 -17.25
C SER A 47 -10.27 -1.03 -16.52
N SER A 48 -10.26 -1.04 -15.18
CA SER A 48 -9.13 -0.62 -14.34
C SER A 48 -7.84 -1.44 -14.54
N TYR A 49 -7.92 -2.50 -15.35
CA TYR A 49 -6.80 -3.31 -15.83
C TYR A 49 -6.55 -3.04 -17.31
N VAL A 50 -6.36 -1.77 -17.68
CA VAL A 50 -5.72 -1.46 -18.95
C VAL A 50 -4.28 -1.96 -18.85
N ALA A 51 -3.85 -2.82 -19.77
CA ALA A 51 -2.53 -3.45 -19.75
C ALA A 51 -1.37 -2.44 -19.67
N ALA A 52 -1.60 -1.19 -20.07
CA ALA A 52 -0.63 -0.10 -20.11
C ALA A 52 -0.84 0.99 -19.03
N ALA A 53 -1.71 0.78 -18.04
CA ALA A 53 -1.92 1.79 -16.99
C ALA A 53 -0.68 1.91 -16.07
N PRO A 54 -0.26 3.13 -15.70
CA PRO A 54 0.82 3.34 -14.75
C PRO A 54 0.47 2.81 -13.36
N VAL A 55 1.47 2.30 -12.64
CA VAL A 55 1.36 1.89 -11.23
C VAL A 55 1.96 2.98 -10.36
N VAL A 56 1.31 3.27 -9.23
CA VAL A 56 1.79 4.27 -8.28
C VAL A 56 2.08 3.57 -6.94
N GLY A 57 3.27 3.81 -6.42
CA GLY A 57 3.64 3.38 -5.08
C GLY A 57 4.52 4.39 -4.38
N TYR A 58 4.58 4.30 -3.05
CA TYR A 58 5.37 5.21 -2.21
C TYR A 58 6.14 4.44 -1.14
N PHE A 59 7.28 4.99 -0.73
CA PHE A 59 8.10 4.47 0.35
C PHE A 59 7.75 5.19 1.67
N PRO A 60 7.17 4.50 2.67
CA PRO A 60 6.82 5.12 3.96
C PRO A 60 8.02 5.71 4.70
N SER A 61 9.21 5.15 4.48
CA SER A 61 10.46 5.58 5.11
C SER A 61 11.04 6.87 4.51
N GLY A 62 10.46 7.39 3.41
CA GLY A 62 11.06 8.49 2.65
C GLY A 62 12.28 8.07 1.83
N TYR A 63 12.46 6.77 1.60
CA TYR A 63 13.53 6.24 0.74
C TYR A 63 13.39 6.77 -0.69
N ASP A 64 14.49 7.30 -1.23
CA ASP A 64 14.59 7.71 -2.63
C ASP A 64 15.48 6.74 -3.41
N PRO A 65 14.91 5.88 -4.28
CA PRO A 65 15.67 4.89 -5.03
C PRO A 65 16.63 5.51 -6.04
N LEU A 66 16.44 6.77 -6.44
CA LEU A 66 17.32 7.46 -7.41
C LEU A 66 18.59 7.99 -6.73
N THR A 67 18.51 8.38 -5.47
CA THR A 67 19.70 8.82 -4.71
C THR A 67 20.66 7.67 -4.44
N THR A 68 20.14 6.48 -4.11
CA THR A 68 20.95 5.27 -3.98
C THR A 68 21.53 4.82 -5.32
N ALA A 69 20.77 5.02 -6.41
CA ALA A 69 21.24 4.75 -7.76
C ALA A 69 22.33 5.71 -8.22
N ALA A 70 22.45 6.92 -7.69
CA ALA A 70 23.51 7.86 -8.10
C ALA A 70 24.94 7.34 -7.80
N GLY A 71 25.08 6.37 -6.90
CA GLY A 71 26.34 5.66 -6.63
C GLY A 71 26.53 4.36 -7.42
N ALA A 72 25.54 3.94 -8.21
CA ALA A 72 25.56 2.71 -9.01
C ALA A 72 25.30 3.05 -10.49
N GLU A 73 26.01 2.41 -11.41
CA GLU A 73 25.93 2.68 -12.86
C GLU A 73 24.56 2.32 -13.51
N SER A 74 23.52 2.01 -12.72
CA SER A 74 22.24 1.52 -13.20
C SER A 74 21.04 2.02 -12.38
N ALA A 75 19.95 2.35 -13.10
CA ALA A 75 18.68 2.73 -12.51
C ALA A 75 18.11 1.61 -11.61
N PRO A 76 17.30 1.96 -10.59
CA PRO A 76 16.68 0.95 -9.73
C PRO A 76 15.79 0.02 -10.55
N GLY A 77 15.99 -1.28 -10.39
CA GLY A 77 15.21 -2.30 -11.10
C GLY A 77 13.78 -2.28 -10.61
N THR A 78 12.82 -1.97 -11.48
CA THR A 78 11.39 -1.96 -11.13
C THR A 78 10.67 -3.03 -11.93
N GLN A 79 9.94 -3.92 -11.24
CA GLN A 79 9.19 -5.02 -11.85
C GLN A 79 7.76 -5.04 -11.33
N LEU A 80 6.82 -5.31 -12.23
CA LEU A 80 5.42 -5.48 -11.90
C LEU A 80 5.02 -6.93 -12.16
N PHE A 81 4.60 -7.62 -11.11
CA PHE A 81 4.10 -8.97 -11.18
C PHE A 81 2.58 -8.98 -11.07
N ARG A 82 1.93 -9.90 -11.79
CA ARG A 82 0.50 -10.15 -11.68
C ARG A 82 0.28 -11.57 -11.22
N HIS A 83 -0.68 -11.75 -10.33
CA HIS A 83 -1.02 -13.07 -9.81
C HIS A 83 -1.81 -13.87 -10.86
N GLU A 84 -1.41 -15.12 -11.11
CA GLU A 84 -2.02 -15.96 -12.16
C GLU A 84 -3.51 -16.24 -11.89
N LYS A 85 -3.85 -16.61 -10.65
CA LYS A 85 -5.24 -16.94 -10.26
C LYS A 85 -6.12 -15.71 -10.06
N HIS A 86 -5.51 -14.56 -9.81
CA HIS A 86 -6.21 -13.32 -9.49
C HIS A 86 -5.60 -12.21 -10.34
N PRO A 87 -6.03 -12.04 -11.60
CA PRO A 87 -5.44 -11.05 -12.52
C PRO A 87 -5.49 -9.61 -12.00
N THR A 88 -6.36 -9.35 -11.03
CA THR A 88 -6.46 -8.06 -10.34
C THR A 88 -5.37 -7.86 -9.29
N TRP A 89 -4.74 -8.92 -8.81
CA TRP A 89 -3.69 -8.81 -7.82
C TRP A 89 -2.35 -8.56 -8.51
N VAL A 90 -1.75 -7.44 -8.14
CA VAL A 90 -0.46 -6.99 -8.61
C VAL A 90 0.50 -6.77 -7.44
N ASP A 91 1.77 -7.07 -7.69
CA ASP A 91 2.91 -6.83 -6.80
C ASP A 91 3.93 -5.96 -7.54
N LEU A 92 4.20 -4.78 -6.99
CA LEU A 92 5.26 -3.88 -7.47
C LEU A 92 6.52 -4.15 -6.66
N VAL A 93 7.59 -4.57 -7.34
CA VAL A 93 8.89 -4.84 -6.73
C VAL A 93 9.87 -3.78 -7.22
N VAL A 94 10.49 -3.07 -6.27
CA VAL A 94 11.56 -2.12 -6.53
C VAL A 94 12.84 -2.65 -5.87
N ARG A 95 13.80 -3.05 -6.70
CA ARG A 95 15.10 -3.54 -6.27
C ARG A 95 16.06 -2.39 -6.02
N SER A 96 16.68 -2.39 -4.84
CA SER A 96 17.73 -1.44 -4.53
C SER A 96 18.96 -1.72 -5.43
N PRO A 97 19.53 -0.69 -6.07
CA PRO A 97 20.82 -0.85 -6.73
C PRO A 97 21.89 -1.18 -5.67
N GLY A 98 22.77 -2.15 -5.95
CA GLY A 98 23.88 -2.51 -5.06
C GLY A 98 23.63 -3.63 -4.04
N GLY A 99 22.53 -4.40 -4.15
CA GLY A 99 22.34 -5.63 -3.34
C GLY A 99 21.77 -5.39 -1.94
N GLY A 100 20.98 -4.33 -1.76
CA GLY A 100 20.20 -4.08 -0.54
C GLY A 100 18.89 -4.87 -0.48
N HIS A 101 18.00 -4.48 0.43
CA HIS A 101 16.66 -5.05 0.52
C HIS A 101 15.80 -4.63 -0.69
N ASP A 102 14.94 -5.55 -1.13
CA ASP A 102 13.93 -5.26 -2.15
C ASP A 102 12.72 -4.60 -1.47
N PHE A 103 12.03 -3.72 -2.16
CA PHE A 103 10.78 -3.14 -1.67
C PHE A 103 9.61 -3.69 -2.45
N VAL A 104 8.57 -4.14 -1.75
CA VAL A 104 7.41 -4.78 -2.37
C VAL A 104 6.13 -4.10 -1.93
N GLY A 105 5.36 -3.60 -2.91
CA GLY A 105 4.01 -3.10 -2.71
C GLY A 105 2.99 -4.09 -3.25
N ARG A 106 2.11 -4.57 -2.37
CA ARG A 106 1.09 -5.57 -2.72
C ARG A 106 -0.29 -4.94 -2.76
N SER A 107 -1.03 -5.19 -3.83
CA SER A 107 -2.40 -4.65 -3.99
C SER A 107 -3.48 -5.37 -3.17
N TYR A 108 -3.17 -6.53 -2.61
CA TYR A 108 -4.09 -7.41 -1.87
C TYR A 108 -3.69 -7.60 -0.40
N ALA A 109 -2.64 -6.91 0.06
CA ALA A 109 -2.22 -6.90 1.46
C ALA A 109 -2.04 -5.46 1.97
N GLY A 110 -2.07 -5.30 3.29
CA GLY A 110 -1.88 -3.99 3.94
C GLY A 110 -2.95 -2.97 3.54
N GLU A 111 -2.53 -1.72 3.36
CA GLU A 111 -3.41 -0.57 3.07
C GLU A 111 -4.18 -0.74 1.75
N ALA A 112 -3.53 -1.25 0.72
CA ALA A 112 -4.14 -1.38 -0.61
C ALA A 112 -5.22 -2.48 -0.67
N ALA A 113 -5.25 -3.41 0.29
CA ALA A 113 -6.27 -4.46 0.38
C ALA A 113 -7.64 -3.92 0.82
N VAL A 114 -7.66 -2.81 1.55
CA VAL A 114 -8.88 -2.21 2.09
C VAL A 114 -9.72 -1.64 0.95
N PRO A 115 -11.06 -1.77 0.98
CA PRO A 115 -11.93 -1.11 0.00
C PRO A 115 -11.63 0.39 -0.05
N GLN A 116 -11.15 0.87 -1.19
CA GLN A 116 -10.86 2.29 -1.39
C GLN A 116 -12.17 3.02 -1.71
N VAL A 117 -12.53 3.98 -0.86
CA VAL A 117 -13.70 4.87 -1.08
C VAL A 117 -13.41 6.00 -2.07
N CYS A 118 -12.14 6.16 -2.46
CA CYS A 118 -11.67 7.18 -3.38
C CYS A 118 -11.12 6.54 -4.66
N ASP A 119 -11.38 7.18 -5.80
CA ASP A 119 -10.74 6.84 -7.08
C ASP A 119 -9.56 7.79 -7.32
N TYR A 120 -8.41 7.22 -7.67
CA TYR A 120 -7.18 7.97 -7.97
C TYR A 120 -6.84 7.90 -9.45
N ALA A 121 -6.33 9.01 -10.00
CA ALA A 121 -5.85 9.12 -11.36
C ALA A 121 -4.61 10.02 -11.44
N LEU A 122 -3.76 9.81 -12.45
CA LEU A 122 -2.60 10.64 -12.73
C LEU A 122 -2.94 11.71 -13.76
N GLY A 123 -2.59 12.96 -13.46
CA GLY A 123 -2.79 14.10 -14.36
C GLY A 123 -1.46 14.61 -14.90
N VAL A 124 -1.35 14.76 -16.23
CA VAL A 124 -0.22 15.42 -16.90
C VAL A 124 -0.71 16.71 -17.53
N LEU A 125 -0.28 17.86 -16.99
CA LEU A 125 -0.61 19.18 -17.51
C LEU A 125 0.47 19.66 -18.47
N ASP A 126 0.10 19.81 -19.74
CA ASP A 126 0.90 20.57 -20.69
C ASP A 126 0.53 22.05 -20.61
N LYS A 127 1.46 22.85 -20.09
CA LYS A 127 1.28 24.30 -19.90
C LYS A 127 1.25 25.06 -21.22
N ALA A 128 1.89 24.55 -22.29
CA ALA A 128 1.93 25.23 -23.58
C ALA A 128 0.59 25.11 -24.32
N SER A 129 -0.01 23.93 -24.31
CA SER A 129 -1.34 23.70 -24.90
C SER A 129 -2.50 24.01 -23.95
N GLY A 130 -2.23 24.20 -22.65
CA GLY A 130 -3.28 24.36 -21.64
C GLY A 130 -4.14 23.10 -21.47
N THR A 131 -3.58 21.92 -21.70
CA THR A 131 -4.31 20.64 -21.65
C THR A 131 -3.87 19.76 -20.49
N LEU A 132 -4.81 19.37 -19.64
CA LEU A 132 -4.63 18.39 -18.57
C LEU A 132 -5.12 17.02 -19.04
N ARG A 133 -4.18 16.08 -19.24
CA ARG A 133 -4.50 14.69 -19.57
C ARG A 133 -4.63 13.84 -18.32
N ILE A 134 -5.75 13.14 -18.17
CA ILE A 134 -6.01 12.25 -17.04
C ILE A 134 -5.84 10.80 -17.46
N VAL A 135 -4.99 10.07 -16.74
CA VAL A 135 -4.64 8.66 -16.97
C VAL A 135 -5.05 7.85 -15.74
N PRO A 136 -5.79 6.73 -15.90
CA PRO A 136 -6.13 5.87 -14.77
C PRO A 136 -4.90 5.17 -14.19
N ILE A 137 -4.92 4.91 -12.88
CA ILE A 137 -3.88 4.12 -12.21
C ILE A 137 -4.26 2.64 -12.26
N ALA A 138 -3.27 1.78 -12.48
CA ALA A 138 -3.45 0.33 -12.51
C ALA A 138 -4.10 -0.17 -11.20
N GLY A 139 -5.20 -0.91 -11.35
CA GLY A 139 -5.93 -1.47 -10.21
C GLY A 139 -6.58 -0.43 -9.30
N LYS A 140 -6.59 0.86 -9.68
CA LYS A 140 -7.11 2.00 -8.90
C LYS A 140 -6.50 2.11 -7.48
N LYS A 141 -5.31 1.56 -7.28
CA LYS A 141 -4.69 1.46 -5.95
C LYS A 141 -3.33 2.16 -5.95
N ILE A 142 -3.06 2.82 -4.83
CA ILE A 142 -1.73 3.31 -4.49
C ILE A 142 -1.08 2.25 -3.60
N LEU A 143 0.11 1.81 -3.97
CA LEU A 143 0.81 0.72 -3.31
C LEU A 143 1.80 1.25 -2.27
N ARG A 144 1.58 0.91 -1.02
CA ARG A 144 2.56 1.14 0.04
C ARG A 144 3.69 0.12 -0.11
N LEU A 145 4.92 0.59 -0.32
CA LEU A 145 6.09 -0.25 -0.51
C LEU A 145 6.69 -0.65 0.84
N GLU A 146 6.78 -1.95 1.11
CA GLU A 146 7.36 -2.49 2.33
C GLU A 146 8.73 -3.11 2.05
N PRO A 147 9.73 -2.90 2.93
CA PRO A 147 11.03 -3.55 2.78
C PRO A 147 10.86 -5.07 2.95
N HIS A 148 11.22 -5.80 1.92
CA HIS A 148 11.32 -7.25 1.91
C HIS A 148 12.76 -7.64 2.24
N LEU A 149 12.97 -8.00 3.51
CA LEU A 149 14.19 -8.66 3.93
C LEU A 149 14.06 -10.12 3.55
N GLU A 150 14.97 -10.61 2.71
CA GLU A 150 15.20 -12.05 2.60
C GLU A 150 15.69 -12.53 3.96
N VAL A 151 14.75 -12.93 4.83
CA VAL A 151 15.09 -13.74 5.99
C VAL A 151 15.67 -15.00 5.38
N GLN A 152 16.99 -15.20 5.53
CA GLN A 152 17.60 -16.49 5.26
C GLN A 152 16.75 -17.52 6.01
N HIS A 153 15.97 -18.30 5.28
CA HIS A 153 15.38 -19.49 5.84
C HIS A 153 16.57 -20.34 6.29
N PRO A 154 16.74 -20.65 7.58
CA PRO A 154 17.45 -21.86 7.92
C PRO A 154 16.77 -22.96 7.11
N ALA A 155 17.53 -23.83 6.45
CA ALA A 155 17.07 -24.78 5.42
C ALA A 155 16.07 -25.85 5.93
N HIS A 156 14.94 -25.45 6.52
CA HIS A 156 13.97 -26.36 7.10
C HIS A 156 12.56 -25.77 7.17
N SER A 157 11.97 -25.54 6.01
CA SER A 157 10.50 -25.57 5.88
C SER A 157 10.08 -25.65 4.41
N GLN A 158 10.39 -26.79 3.80
CA GLN A 158 9.53 -27.33 2.76
C GLN A 158 8.67 -28.41 3.41
N HIS A 159 7.59 -28.00 4.09
CA HIS A 159 6.50 -28.94 4.33
C HIS A 159 5.55 -28.84 3.13
N SER A 160 6.01 -29.41 2.01
CA SER A 160 5.16 -29.73 0.88
C SER A 160 4.30 -30.90 1.30
N GLU A 161 3.00 -30.67 1.41
CA GLU A 161 1.99 -31.70 1.52
C GLU A 161 1.96 -32.51 0.22
N VAL A 162 2.82 -33.53 0.14
CA VAL A 162 2.72 -34.60 -0.84
C VAL A 162 2.93 -35.91 -0.10
N ALA A 163 1.88 -36.70 -0.07
CA ALA A 163 1.91 -38.08 0.40
C ALA A 163 3.01 -38.87 -0.31
N SER A 164 3.99 -39.34 0.44
CA SER A 164 4.74 -40.54 0.13
C SER A 164 5.05 -41.30 1.42
N GLU A 165 4.35 -42.42 1.59
CA GLU A 165 4.71 -43.43 2.57
C GLU A 165 6.14 -43.94 2.32
N ALA A 166 6.78 -44.33 3.43
CA ALA A 166 8.04 -45.06 3.53
C ALA A 166 9.35 -44.27 3.34
N ALA A 167 9.76 -43.53 4.39
CA ALA A 167 11.14 -43.60 4.93
C ALA A 167 11.27 -42.89 6.30
N SER A 168 11.72 -43.64 7.32
CA SER A 168 12.28 -43.21 8.62
C SER A 168 11.42 -42.36 9.58
N ALA A 169 10.51 -43.02 10.28
CA ALA A 169 9.67 -42.47 11.36
C ALA A 169 10.39 -42.17 12.70
N ALA A 170 11.73 -42.17 12.76
CA ALA A 170 12.43 -42.08 14.06
C ALA A 170 12.96 -40.69 14.44
N GLY A 171 13.10 -39.75 13.49
CA GLY A 171 13.73 -38.44 13.77
C GLY A 171 12.76 -37.28 14.06
N ASN A 172 11.53 -37.35 13.57
CA ASN A 172 10.57 -36.24 13.66
C ASN A 172 9.76 -36.21 14.97
N ASP A 173 9.62 -37.34 15.66
CA ASP A 173 8.87 -37.41 16.91
C ASP A 173 9.66 -36.85 18.09
N GLU A 174 10.98 -37.01 18.10
CA GLU A 174 11.82 -36.54 19.21
C GLU A 174 11.93 -35.02 19.23
N LEU A 175 11.97 -34.37 18.06
CA LEU A 175 11.94 -32.90 17.96
C LEU A 175 10.60 -32.33 18.45
N LYS A 176 9.48 -32.99 18.13
CA LYS A 176 8.15 -32.59 18.63
C LYS A 176 8.02 -32.76 20.14
N VAL A 177 8.57 -33.85 20.69
CA VAL A 177 8.58 -34.08 22.15
C VAL A 177 9.46 -33.05 22.85
N GLN A 178 10.59 -32.66 22.27
CA GLN A 178 11.44 -31.59 22.80
C GLN A 178 10.74 -30.23 22.78
N ASP A 179 10.07 -29.87 21.69
CA ASP A 179 9.32 -28.61 21.57
C ASP A 179 8.14 -28.54 22.55
N LEU A 180 7.38 -29.63 22.67
CA LEU A 180 6.31 -29.73 23.65
C LEU A 180 6.83 -29.64 25.09
N THR A 181 8.00 -30.22 25.37
CA THR A 181 8.67 -30.13 26.69
C THR A 181 9.21 -28.72 26.95
N MET A 182 9.70 -28.02 25.92
CA MET A 182 10.12 -26.63 26.02
C MET A 182 8.95 -25.68 26.25
N MET A 183 7.75 -25.98 25.76
CA MET A 183 6.56 -25.15 26.00
C MET A 183 5.87 -25.44 27.33
N TYR A 184 5.69 -26.73 27.66
CA TYR A 184 4.81 -27.16 28.76
C TYR A 184 5.51 -27.98 29.86
N GLY A 185 6.81 -28.28 29.71
CA GLY A 185 7.56 -29.08 30.68
C GLY A 185 7.89 -28.34 31.97
N ALA A 186 8.15 -29.11 33.04
CA ALA A 186 8.65 -28.57 34.30
C ALA A 186 10.06 -27.99 34.11
N LYS A 187 10.44 -27.01 34.95
CA LYS A 187 11.71 -26.28 34.83
C LYS A 187 12.93 -27.21 34.72
N THR A 188 12.95 -28.29 35.50
CA THR A 188 14.02 -29.30 35.48
C THR A 188 14.13 -30.08 34.17
N ASP A 189 13.02 -30.27 33.46
CA ASP A 189 13.02 -31.01 32.19
C ASP A 189 13.37 -30.10 31.01
N ARG A 190 12.95 -28.83 31.07
CA ARG A 190 13.40 -27.78 30.15
C ARG A 190 14.91 -27.58 30.22
N ASP A 191 15.48 -27.55 31.43
CA ASP A 191 16.93 -27.37 31.63
C ASP A 191 17.73 -28.55 31.03
N LYS A 192 17.24 -29.78 31.14
CA LYS A 192 17.87 -30.97 30.53
C LYS A 192 17.82 -30.93 29.00
N VAL A 193 16.70 -30.51 28.41
CA VAL A 193 16.55 -30.37 26.96
C VAL A 193 17.52 -29.29 26.44
N CYS A 194 17.59 -28.14 27.13
CA CYS A 194 18.52 -27.07 26.79
C CYS A 194 19.99 -27.51 26.86
N LEU A 195 20.37 -28.28 27.89
CA LEU A 195 21.73 -28.82 28.02
C LEU A 195 22.08 -29.80 26.89
N ARG A 196 21.11 -30.64 26.48
CA ARG A 196 21.30 -31.60 25.37
C ARG A 196 21.44 -30.90 24.02
N LEU A 197 20.63 -29.88 23.74
CA LEU A 197 20.77 -29.08 22.52
C LEU A 197 22.09 -28.30 22.49
N GLY A 198 22.54 -27.77 23.64
CA GLY A 198 23.81 -27.07 23.74
C GLY A 198 25.04 -27.95 23.47
N LEU A 199 24.97 -29.25 23.80
CA LEU A 199 26.07 -30.19 23.57
C LEU A 199 26.17 -30.64 22.09
N LEU A 200 25.05 -30.66 21.37
CA LEU A 200 25.00 -31.01 19.94
C LEU A 200 25.49 -29.88 19.02
N ALA A 201 25.52 -28.62 19.50
CA ALA A 201 25.96 -27.46 18.73
C ALA A 201 27.50 -27.29 18.65
N PHE A 202 28.26 -28.12 19.37
CA PHE A 202 29.74 -28.02 19.47
C PHE A 202 30.49 -29.25 18.92
N SER A 203 29.83 -30.15 18.18
CA SER A 203 30.48 -31.28 17.50
C SER A 203 30.37 -31.22 15.99
#